data_AF-A0A954L9P8-F1
#
_entry.id   AF-A0A954L9P8-F1
#
_cell.length_a   1.000
_cell.length_b   1.000
_cell.length_c   1.000
_cell.angle_alpha   90.00
_cell.angle_beta   90.00
_cell.angle_gamma   90.00
#
_symmetry.space_group_name_H-M   'P 1'
#
loop_
_entity.id
_entity.type
_entity.pdbx_description
1 polymer ?
#
loop_
_entity_poly.entity_id
_entity_poly.type
_entity_poly.pdbx_seq_one_letter_code
_entity_poly.pdbx_strand_id
1 'polypeptide(L)'
;LPPNVPDRSQRPDEPAFWSGWAIDRQSQGAWIEGQTLLCWIGTADDLRVSSLIPQTEIELVPDDAEATVRFLSRPEDAASCVLESVDETPAVAVDRELVINHFVAMSVTEPGRPAETLFQAKIRPVAADFQDLAPLYATGSASLRTRPRSLAERMWRIICHTFSFEL
;
A
#
# COMPACT_ATOMS: atom_id res chain seq x y z
N LEU A 1 -2.71 -2.23 -11.15
CA LEU A 1 -3.14 -2.43 -12.56
C LEU A 1 -4.59 -1.97 -12.68
N PRO A 2 -4.98 -1.24 -13.75
CA PRO A 2 -6.30 -0.63 -13.85
C PRO A 2 -7.41 -1.70 -13.75
N PRO A 3 -8.51 -1.42 -13.03
CA PRO A 3 -9.53 -2.42 -12.77
C PRO A 3 -10.33 -2.77 -14.03
N ASN A 4 -10.63 -4.06 -14.05
CA ASN A 4 -11.50 -4.85 -14.89
C ASN A 4 -12.69 -4.08 -15.50
N VAL A 5 -12.73 -3.96 -16.83
CA VAL A 5 -13.94 -3.55 -17.56
C VAL A 5 -15.04 -4.56 -17.24
N PRO A 6 -16.25 -4.13 -16.82
CA PRO A 6 -17.30 -5.07 -16.43
C PRO A 6 -17.66 -6.00 -17.58
N ASP A 7 -17.78 -7.29 -17.27
CA ASP A 7 -18.14 -8.34 -18.23
C ASP A 7 -19.52 -8.01 -18.84
N ARG A 8 -19.52 -7.69 -20.14
CA ARG A 8 -20.75 -7.43 -20.88
C ARG A 8 -21.30 -8.79 -21.27
N SER A 9 -22.50 -9.13 -20.79
CA SER A 9 -23.17 -10.38 -21.12
C SER A 9 -23.24 -10.58 -22.63
N GLN A 10 -22.45 -11.51 -23.16
CA GLN A 10 -22.32 -11.75 -24.59
C GLN A 10 -23.56 -12.47 -25.14
N ARG A 11 -24.09 -11.98 -26.26
CA ARG A 11 -25.00 -12.76 -27.12
C ARG A 11 -24.16 -13.66 -28.05
N PRO A 12 -24.66 -14.84 -28.45
CA PRO A 12 -23.88 -15.82 -29.22
C PRO A 12 -23.30 -15.32 -30.55
N ASP A 13 -23.89 -14.26 -31.14
CA ASP A 13 -23.51 -13.71 -32.45
C ASP A 13 -22.69 -12.40 -32.37
N GLU A 14 -22.31 -11.94 -31.17
CA GLU A 14 -21.51 -10.71 -31.01
C GLU A 14 -20.00 -11.01 -30.84
N PRO A 15 -19.12 -10.13 -31.34
CA PRO A 15 -17.67 -10.29 -31.15
C PRO A 15 -17.32 -10.22 -29.66
N ALA A 16 -16.42 -11.10 -29.22
CA ALA A 16 -15.94 -11.09 -27.84
C ALA A 16 -15.19 -9.78 -27.55
N PHE A 17 -15.65 -9.05 -26.53
CA PHE A 17 -15.01 -7.84 -26.03
C PHE A 17 -14.02 -8.17 -24.92
N TRP A 18 -12.98 -7.34 -24.80
CA TRP A 18 -11.99 -7.49 -23.76
C TRP A 18 -12.61 -7.29 -22.36
N SER A 19 -12.55 -8.33 -21.54
CA SER A 19 -12.79 -8.28 -20.10
C SER A 19 -11.59 -8.89 -19.37
N GLY A 20 -11.40 -8.54 -18.10
CA GLY A 20 -10.31 -9.05 -17.28
C GLY A 20 -8.97 -8.36 -17.51
N TRP A 21 -7.90 -9.14 -17.40
CA TRP A 21 -6.52 -8.67 -17.56
C TRP A 21 -6.09 -8.80 -19.01
N ALA A 22 -5.22 -7.89 -19.49
CA ALA A 22 -4.74 -7.93 -20.88
C ALA A 22 -4.01 -9.25 -21.22
N ILE A 23 -3.47 -9.92 -20.21
CA ILE A 23 -2.72 -11.19 -20.35
C ILE A 23 -3.60 -12.43 -20.21
N ASP A 24 -4.88 -12.28 -19.88
CA ASP A 24 -5.77 -13.42 -19.70
C ASP A 24 -6.00 -14.12 -21.04
N ARG A 25 -6.05 -15.46 -21.00
CA ARG A 25 -6.30 -16.28 -22.20
C ARG A 25 -7.59 -15.91 -22.91
N GLN A 26 -8.58 -15.43 -22.16
CA GLN A 26 -9.91 -15.03 -22.63
C GLN A 26 -9.86 -13.74 -23.45
N SER A 27 -8.85 -12.90 -23.19
CA SER A 27 -8.66 -11.59 -23.81
C SER A 27 -7.85 -11.68 -25.11
N GLN A 28 -7.29 -12.85 -25.42
CA GLN A 28 -6.52 -13.05 -26.65
C GLN A 28 -7.43 -13.02 -27.87
N GLY A 29 -7.23 -12.04 -28.75
CA GLY A 29 -8.03 -11.85 -29.96
C GLY A 29 -9.38 -11.14 -29.72
N ALA A 30 -9.65 -10.68 -28.50
CA ALA A 30 -10.84 -9.90 -28.17
C ALA A 30 -10.71 -8.45 -28.70
N TRP A 31 -11.84 -7.83 -28.98
CA TRP A 31 -11.88 -6.43 -29.39
C TRP A 31 -11.78 -5.48 -28.20
N ILE A 32 -10.99 -4.43 -28.36
CA ILE A 32 -10.84 -3.34 -27.38
C ILE A 32 -11.62 -2.14 -27.89
N GLU A 33 -12.47 -1.58 -27.04
CA GLU A 33 -13.21 -0.36 -27.38
C GLU A 33 -12.25 0.84 -27.52
N GLY A 34 -12.60 1.78 -28.40
CA GLY A 34 -11.87 3.05 -28.46
C GLY A 34 -11.90 3.73 -27.08
N GLN A 35 -10.80 4.35 -26.69
CA GLN A 35 -10.63 5.03 -25.39
C GLN A 35 -10.58 4.09 -24.16
N THR A 36 -10.40 2.78 -24.33
CA THR A 36 -10.09 1.89 -23.20
C THR A 36 -8.65 2.11 -22.72
N LEU A 37 -8.48 2.33 -21.41
CA LEU A 37 -7.16 2.44 -20.77
C LEU A 37 -6.50 1.05 -20.67
N LEU A 38 -5.47 0.80 -21.47
CA LEU A 38 -4.74 -0.47 -21.47
C LEU A 38 -3.74 -0.57 -20.31
N CYS A 39 -2.90 0.46 -20.17
CA CYS A 39 -1.87 0.52 -19.15
C CYS A 39 -1.48 1.97 -18.85
N TRP A 40 -0.86 2.16 -17.68
CA TRP A 40 -0.15 3.39 -17.35
C TRP A 40 1.33 3.19 -17.65
N ILE A 41 1.95 4.17 -18.31
CA ILE A 41 3.38 4.23 -18.52
C ILE A 41 3.90 5.34 -17.63
N GLY A 42 4.69 4.97 -16.62
CA GLY A 42 5.33 5.90 -15.68
C GLY A 42 6.84 5.90 -15.83
N THR A 43 7.45 6.93 -15.28
CA THR A 43 8.90 7.07 -15.10
C THR A 43 9.30 6.70 -13.67
N ALA A 44 10.61 6.65 -13.40
CA ALA A 44 11.10 6.43 -12.04
C ALA A 44 10.63 7.51 -11.05
N ASP A 45 10.38 8.73 -11.54
CA ASP A 45 9.88 9.85 -10.72
C ASP A 45 8.40 9.68 -10.34
N ASP A 46 7.67 8.80 -11.02
CA ASP A 46 6.27 8.47 -10.73
C ASP A 46 6.13 7.35 -9.68
N LEU A 47 7.25 6.74 -9.26
CA LEU A 47 7.24 5.72 -8.22
C LEU A 47 6.77 6.32 -6.90
N ARG A 48 5.84 5.62 -6.25
CA ARG A 48 5.34 5.94 -4.92
C ARG A 48 5.28 4.66 -4.11
N VAL A 49 5.70 4.76 -2.86
CA VAL A 49 5.52 3.70 -1.86
C VAL A 49 4.29 4.07 -1.04
N SER A 50 3.34 3.15 -0.97
CA SER A 50 2.19 3.26 -0.08
C SER A 50 2.47 2.47 1.19
N SER A 51 2.51 3.14 2.33
CA SER A 51 2.66 2.51 3.65
C SER A 51 1.38 2.67 4.45
N LEU A 52 1.14 1.77 5.39
CA LEU A 52 0.07 1.88 6.38
C LEU A 52 0.69 2.19 7.73
N ILE A 53 0.12 3.17 8.44
CA ILE A 53 0.59 3.62 9.76
C ILE A 53 -0.55 3.45 10.76
N PRO A 54 -0.33 2.78 11.90
CA PRO A 54 -1.31 2.70 12.98
C PRO A 54 -1.66 4.07 13.57
N GLN A 55 -2.92 4.26 13.96
CA GLN A 55 -3.39 5.48 14.64
C GLN A 55 -2.56 5.83 15.88
N THR A 56 -2.04 4.83 16.60
CA THR A 56 -1.22 5.04 17.80
C THR A 56 0.15 5.65 17.49
N GLU A 57 0.58 5.60 16.24
CA GLU A 57 1.91 6.05 15.80
C GLU A 57 1.87 7.26 14.87
N ILE A 58 0.75 7.54 14.19
CA ILE A 58 0.63 8.63 13.22
C ILE A 58 1.03 9.99 13.80
N GLU A 59 0.65 10.29 15.05
CA GLU A 59 0.98 11.57 15.71
C GLU A 59 2.48 11.78 15.97
N LEU A 60 3.27 10.70 15.90
CA LEU A 60 4.71 10.71 16.15
C LEU A 60 5.52 11.05 14.91
N VAL A 61 4.90 10.86 13.75
CA VAL A 61 5.53 11.00 12.45
C VAL A 61 5.52 12.48 12.11
N PRO A 62 6.70 13.13 12.00
CA PRO A 62 6.75 14.51 11.54
C PRO A 62 6.39 14.57 10.04
N ASP A 63 5.89 15.72 9.62
CA ASP A 63 5.84 16.06 8.20
C ASP A 63 7.26 15.94 7.61
N ASP A 64 7.38 15.44 6.38
CA ASP A 64 8.65 15.19 5.70
C ASP A 64 9.60 14.20 6.43
N ALA A 65 9.07 13.28 7.23
CA ALA A 65 9.87 12.24 7.88
C ALA A 65 10.75 11.47 6.89
N GLU A 66 12.03 11.30 7.23
CA GLU A 66 12.91 10.35 6.56
C GLU A 66 12.35 8.93 6.76
N ALA A 67 12.28 8.17 5.69
CA ALA A 67 11.79 6.81 5.68
C ALA A 67 12.83 5.86 5.08
N THR A 68 12.89 4.65 5.60
CA THR A 68 13.69 3.56 5.04
C THR A 68 12.77 2.42 4.70
N VAL A 69 12.76 2.00 3.44
CA VAL A 69 11.92 0.90 2.95
C VAL A 69 12.77 -0.32 2.69
N ARG A 70 12.32 -1.49 3.13
CA ARG A 70 12.95 -2.80 2.88
C ARG A 70 11.93 -3.72 2.23
N PHE A 71 12.29 -4.31 1.10
CA PHE A 71 11.40 -5.20 0.36
C PHE A 71 11.53 -6.64 0.83
N LEU A 72 10.43 -7.39 0.81
CA LEU A 72 10.45 -8.83 1.11
C LEU A 72 11.28 -9.62 0.10
N SER A 73 11.29 -9.20 -1.16
CA SER A 73 12.07 -9.82 -2.23
C SER A 73 13.58 -9.64 -2.04
N ARG A 74 14.00 -8.59 -1.32
CA ARG A 74 15.41 -8.23 -1.07
C ARG A 74 15.58 -7.58 0.30
N PRO A 75 15.64 -8.36 1.39
CA PRO A 75 15.67 -7.84 2.75
C PRO A 75 17.01 -7.17 3.14
N GLU A 76 18.09 -7.55 2.45
CA GLU A 76 19.43 -6.96 2.61
C GLU A 76 19.46 -5.50 2.15
N ASP A 77 18.66 -5.19 1.14
CA ASP A 77 18.65 -3.87 0.53
C ASP A 77 17.64 -2.96 1.23
N ALA A 78 18.08 -1.72 1.47
CA ALA A 78 17.27 -0.68 2.06
C ALA A 78 17.28 0.54 1.16
N ALA A 79 16.10 1.10 0.93
CA ALA A 79 15.93 2.24 0.05
C ALA A 79 15.56 3.48 0.86
N SER A 80 16.25 4.58 0.57
CA SER A 80 16.02 5.85 1.26
C SER A 80 14.81 6.56 0.64
N CYS A 81 13.91 7.04 1.50
CA CYS A 81 12.67 7.68 1.09
C CYS A 81 12.33 8.87 1.98
N VAL A 82 11.38 9.69 1.53
CA VAL A 82 10.83 10.80 2.29
C VAL A 82 9.31 10.70 2.30
N LEU A 83 8.69 10.91 3.46
CA LEU A 83 7.25 10.99 3.58
C LEU A 83 6.73 12.21 2.82
N GLU A 84 5.79 12.02 1.91
CA GLU A 84 5.18 13.08 1.10
C GLU A 84 3.86 13.56 1.71
N SER A 85 3.01 12.62 2.12
CA SER A 85 1.74 12.94 2.78
C SER A 85 1.21 11.76 3.58
N VAL A 86 0.36 12.04 4.56
CA VAL A 86 -0.47 11.04 5.24
C VAL A 86 -1.92 11.41 5.01
N ASP A 87 -2.73 10.43 4.63
CA ASP A 87 -4.16 10.64 4.41
C ASP A 87 -4.87 10.86 5.76
N GLU A 88 -5.79 11.82 5.81
CA GLU A 88 -6.55 12.16 7.03
C GLU A 88 -7.65 11.13 7.35
N THR A 89 -8.05 10.34 6.35
CA THR A 89 -9.07 9.32 6.48
C THR A 89 -8.46 7.94 6.71
N PRO A 90 -9.00 7.14 7.65
CA PRO A 90 -8.57 5.76 7.82
C PRO A 90 -8.76 4.92 6.55
N ALA A 91 -7.83 4.00 6.32
CA ALA A 91 -7.89 3.04 5.24
C ALA A 91 -9.03 2.05 5.48
N VAL A 92 -10.05 2.08 4.61
CA VAL A 92 -11.21 1.17 4.68
C VAL A 92 -10.89 -0.19 4.07
N ALA A 93 -10.01 -0.21 3.07
CA ALA A 93 -9.56 -1.40 2.36
C ALA A 93 -8.05 -1.47 2.36
N VAL A 94 -7.52 -2.67 2.55
CA VAL A 94 -6.08 -2.96 2.57
C VAL A 94 -5.75 -3.88 1.42
N ASP A 95 -4.61 -3.66 0.78
CA ASP A 95 -4.14 -4.50 -0.31
C ASP A 95 -4.01 -5.96 0.15
N ARG A 96 -4.53 -6.87 -0.68
CA ARG A 96 -4.58 -8.31 -0.38
C ARG A 96 -3.18 -8.88 -0.07
N GLU A 97 -2.16 -8.37 -0.73
CA GLU A 97 -0.78 -8.83 -0.54
C GLU A 97 -0.25 -8.52 0.86
N LEU A 98 -0.64 -7.39 1.47
CA LEU A 98 -0.25 -7.04 2.84
C LEU A 98 -0.90 -7.98 3.86
N VAL A 99 -2.13 -8.42 3.58
CA VAL A 99 -2.85 -9.40 4.41
C VAL A 99 -2.21 -10.79 4.27
N ILE A 100 -1.91 -11.23 3.05
CA ILE A 100 -1.27 -12.52 2.77
C ILE A 100 0.12 -12.59 3.41
N ASN A 101 0.88 -11.50 3.34
CA ASN A 101 2.22 -11.41 3.93
C ASN A 101 2.19 -11.12 5.44
N HIS A 102 1.01 -11.14 6.08
CA HIS A 102 0.83 -10.92 7.51
C HIS A 102 1.34 -9.57 8.03
N PHE A 103 1.43 -8.55 7.18
CA PHE A 103 1.75 -7.18 7.60
C PHE A 103 0.56 -6.47 8.24
N VAL A 104 -0.67 -6.87 7.89
CA VAL A 104 -1.90 -6.30 8.45
C VAL A 104 -2.80 -7.42 8.96
N ALA A 105 -3.21 -7.32 10.22
CA ALA A 105 -4.22 -8.19 10.80
C ALA A 105 -5.62 -7.72 10.38
N MET A 106 -6.47 -8.65 9.97
CA MET A 106 -7.87 -8.38 9.64
C MET A 106 -8.74 -8.57 10.89
N SER A 107 -9.78 -7.75 11.00
CA SER A 107 -10.78 -7.86 12.06
C SER A 107 -11.51 -9.21 11.98
N VAL A 108 -11.69 -9.85 13.13
CA VAL A 108 -12.48 -11.09 13.27
C VAL A 108 -13.98 -10.77 13.25
N THR A 109 -14.36 -9.58 13.72
CA THR A 109 -15.76 -9.15 13.86
C THR A 109 -16.32 -8.58 12.56
N GLU A 110 -15.48 -7.91 11.77
CA GLU A 110 -15.86 -7.26 10.50
C GLU A 110 -14.98 -7.76 9.35
N PRO A 111 -15.45 -8.74 8.54
CA PRO A 111 -14.66 -9.29 7.46
C PRO A 111 -14.36 -8.22 6.40
N GLY A 112 -13.08 -8.09 6.05
CA GLY A 112 -12.62 -7.12 5.04
C GLY A 112 -12.12 -5.79 5.62
N ARG A 113 -12.20 -5.57 6.93
CA ARG A 113 -11.60 -4.41 7.60
C ARG A 113 -10.35 -4.81 8.40
N PRO A 114 -9.33 -3.93 8.49
CA PRO A 114 -8.19 -4.15 9.37
C PRO A 114 -8.65 -4.19 10.84
N ALA A 115 -7.93 -4.96 11.66
CA ALA A 115 -8.22 -5.11 13.09
C ALA A 115 -7.96 -3.81 13.88
N GLU A 116 -7.06 -2.97 13.38
CA GLU A 116 -6.71 -1.67 13.94
C GLU A 116 -7.00 -0.55 12.93
N THR A 117 -7.10 0.68 13.43
CA THR A 117 -7.28 1.86 12.58
C THR A 117 -5.94 2.22 11.94
N LEU A 118 -5.86 2.05 10.63
CA LEU A 118 -4.68 2.32 9.82
C LEU A 118 -4.90 3.56 8.95
N PHE A 119 -3.85 4.36 8.77
CA PHE A 119 -3.84 5.50 7.87
C PHE A 119 -2.84 5.27 6.75
N GLN A 120 -3.19 5.69 5.54
CA GLN A 120 -2.33 5.53 4.37
C GLN A 120 -1.31 6.67 4.30
N ALA A 121 -0.04 6.33 4.16
CA ALA A 121 1.06 7.25 4.01
C ALA A 121 1.70 7.07 2.64
N LYS A 122 1.87 8.18 1.92
CA LYS A 122 2.55 8.24 0.63
C LYS A 122 3.99 8.63 0.86
N ILE A 123 4.88 7.75 0.44
CA ILE A 123 6.32 7.88 0.63
C ILE A 123 6.94 7.98 -0.76
N ARG A 124 7.70 9.05 -0.97
CA ARG A 124 8.43 9.29 -2.21
C ARG A 124 9.84 8.68 -2.10
N PRO A 125 10.21 7.75 -3.00
CA PRO A 125 11.55 7.20 -3.03
C PRO A 125 12.57 8.23 -3.51
N VAL A 126 13.80 8.13 -3.00
CA VAL A 126 14.93 8.86 -3.56
C VAL A 126 15.43 8.08 -4.78
N ALA A 127 15.34 8.69 -5.96
CA ALA A 127 15.45 8.03 -7.27
C ALA A 127 16.71 7.18 -7.48
N ALA A 128 17.81 7.51 -6.81
CA ALA A 128 19.09 6.81 -6.95
C ALA A 128 19.04 5.36 -6.43
N ASP A 129 18.18 5.06 -5.46
CA ASP A 129 18.16 3.75 -4.81
C ASP A 129 17.15 2.81 -5.50
N PHE A 130 16.04 3.32 -6.06
CA PHE A 130 14.90 2.47 -6.41
C PHE A 130 14.95 1.76 -7.77
N GLN A 131 15.76 2.23 -8.73
CA GLN A 131 15.74 1.70 -10.10
C GLN A 131 16.13 0.23 -10.20
N ASP A 132 16.96 -0.27 -9.29
CA ASP A 132 17.41 -1.67 -9.29
C ASP A 132 16.81 -2.53 -8.17
N LEU A 133 16.09 -1.93 -7.21
CA LEU A 133 15.79 -2.59 -5.93
C LEU A 133 14.56 -3.50 -5.95
N ALA A 134 13.48 -3.13 -6.65
CA ALA A 134 12.27 -3.94 -6.59
C ALA A 134 11.35 -3.78 -7.82
N PRO A 135 10.67 -4.87 -8.23
CA PRO A 135 9.60 -4.77 -9.20
C PRO A 135 8.43 -3.92 -8.67
N LEU A 136 7.64 -3.34 -9.57
CA LEU A 136 6.40 -2.65 -9.20
C LEU A 136 5.50 -3.57 -8.38
N TYR A 137 4.81 -2.99 -7.38
CA TYR A 137 3.96 -3.70 -6.42
C TYR A 137 4.70 -4.64 -5.45
N ALA A 138 6.03 -4.54 -5.34
CA ALA A 138 6.73 -5.24 -4.27
C ALA A 138 6.25 -4.77 -2.89
N THR A 139 6.03 -5.73 -1.99
CA THR A 139 5.65 -5.49 -0.60
C THR A 139 6.85 -5.61 0.33
N GLY A 140 6.76 -4.97 1.50
CA GLY A 140 7.89 -4.83 2.41
C GLY A 140 7.52 -4.10 3.69
N SER A 141 8.54 -3.75 4.46
CA SER A 141 8.41 -2.93 5.66
C SER A 141 8.97 -1.53 5.44
N ALA A 142 8.35 -0.53 6.06
CA ALA A 142 8.82 0.84 6.06
C ALA A 142 9.11 1.27 7.51
N SER A 143 10.26 1.89 7.73
CA SER A 143 10.66 2.48 9.00
C SER A 143 10.70 4.00 8.85
N LEU A 144 9.86 4.70 9.61
CA LEU A 144 9.77 6.16 9.60
C LEU A 144 10.55 6.75 10.77
N ARG A 145 11.33 7.80 10.51
CA ARG A 145 12.06 8.52 11.53
C ARG A 145 11.10 9.44 12.29
N THR A 146 10.92 9.15 13.57
CA THR A 146 10.05 9.92 14.47
C THR A 146 10.81 11.05 15.17
N ARG A 147 10.06 12.01 15.74
CA ARG A 147 10.65 13.08 16.56
C ARG A 147 11.36 12.50 17.79
N PRO A 148 12.49 13.09 18.23
CA PRO A 148 13.14 12.66 19.46
C PRO A 148 12.19 12.81 20.64
N ARG A 149 12.10 11.76 21.46
CA ARG A 149 11.26 11.71 22.65
C ARG A 149 12.08 11.30 23.86
N SER A 150 11.68 11.78 25.01
CA SER A 150 12.29 11.38 26.28
C SER A 150 11.99 9.92 26.59
N LEU A 151 12.87 9.27 27.36
CA LEU A 151 12.64 7.92 27.86
C LEU A 151 11.36 7.85 28.73
N ALA A 152 11.07 8.91 29.48
CA ALA A 152 9.87 9.01 30.30
C ALA A 152 8.58 8.94 29.46
N GLU A 153 8.51 9.67 28.35
CA GLU A 153 7.35 9.60 27.43
C GLU A 153 7.19 8.22 26.79
N ARG A 154 8.31 7.57 26.44
CA ARG A 154 8.29 6.20 25.90
C ARG A 154 7.76 5.22 26.93
N MET A 155 8.27 5.28 28.17
CA MET A 155 7.78 4.45 29.28
C MET A 155 6.31 4.70 29.58
N TRP A 156 5.90 5.97 29.66
CA TRP A 156 4.51 6.34 29.93
C TRP A 156 3.57 5.76 28.89
N ARG A 157 3.91 5.84 27.60
CA ARG A 157 3.12 5.24 26.53
C ARG A 157 2.97 3.72 26.68
N ILE A 158 4.05 3.03 27.02
CA ILE A 158 4.02 1.57 27.25
C ILE A 158 3.10 1.23 28.43
N ILE A 159 3.18 2.00 29.52
CA ILE A 159 2.34 1.82 30.70
C ILE A 159 0.87 2.05 30.35
N CYS A 160 0.53 3.16 29.70
CA CYS A 160 -0.85 3.44 29.29
C CYS A 160 -1.41 2.39 28.33
N HIS A 161 -0.58 1.88 27.42
CA HIS A 161 -1.02 0.86 26.46
C HIS A 161 -1.20 -0.53 27.11
N THR A 162 -0.34 -0.87 28.08
CA THR A 162 -0.40 -2.17 28.78
C THR A 162 -1.51 -2.20 29.85
N PHE A 163 -1.73 -1.06 30.52
CA PHE A 163 -2.67 -0.94 31.64
C PHE A 163 -3.88 -0.08 31.28
N SER A 164 -4.40 -0.17 30.04
CA SER A 164 -5.71 0.42 29.75
C SER A 164 -6.77 -0.28 30.60
N PHE A 165 -7.03 0.28 31.78
CA PHE A 165 -8.10 -0.12 32.66
C PHE A 165 -9.41 0.21 31.95
N GLU A 166 -10.09 -0.80 31.41
CA GLU A 166 -11.52 -0.71 31.13
C GLU A 166 -12.21 -0.50 32.48
N LEU A 167 -12.74 0.71 32.70
CA LEU A 167 -13.46 1.10 33.90
C LEU A 167 -14.93 1.31 33.58
#